data_AF-A0AA43W5P1-F1
#
_entry.id   AF-A0AA43W5P1-F1
#
_cell.length_a   1.000
_cell.length_b   1.000
_cell.length_c   1.000
_cell.angle_alpha   90.00
_cell.angle_beta   90.00
_cell.angle_gamma   90.00
#
_symmetry.space_group_name_H-M   'P 1'
#
loop_
_entity.id
_entity.type
_entity.pdbx_description
1 polymer ?
#
loop_
_entity_poly.entity_id
_entity_poly.type
_entity_poly.pdbx_seq_one_letter_code
_entity_poly.pdbx_strand_id
1 'polypeptide(L)' 'MKTSYGLEFNTVTEINPQWSNYDKTVAKNHLANVGVIVVDAEYGQPIDNECDLEEIYPMLEKEKTDHSKNE' A
#
# COMPACT_ATOMS: atom_id res chain seq x y z
N MET A 1 -2.11 9.13 -0.75
CA MET A 1 -2.10 9.15 0.74
C MET A 1 -0.70 9.54 1.20
N LYS A 2 -0.54 9.96 2.46
CA LYS A 2 0.75 10.46 2.97
C LYS A 2 0.96 10.04 4.42
N THR A 3 2.15 9.53 4.75
CA THR A 3 2.53 9.18 6.13
C THR A 3 2.85 10.43 6.96
N SER A 4 2.96 10.27 8.27
CA SER A 4 3.25 11.34 9.25
C SER A 4 4.58 12.05 9.00
N TYR A 5 5.58 11.35 8.47
CA TYR A 5 6.90 11.88 8.13
C TYR A 5 7.01 12.31 6.66
N GLY A 6 5.93 12.17 5.90
CA GLY A 6 5.79 12.79 4.59
C GLY A 6 6.05 11.90 3.39
N LEU A 7 6.13 10.58 3.56
CA LEU A 7 6.17 9.64 2.44
C LEU A 7 4.81 9.61 1.73
N GLU A 8 4.82 9.86 0.42
CA GLU A 8 3.61 9.87 -0.40
C GLU A 8 3.45 8.54 -1.14
N PHE A 9 2.25 7.97 -1.07
CA PHE A 9 1.97 6.67 -1.66
C PHE A 9 0.56 6.59 -2.25
N ASN A 10 0.40 5.74 -3.25
CA ASN A 10 -0.85 5.39 -3.88
C ASN A 10 -1.24 3.95 -3.53
N THR A 11 -2.52 3.62 -3.70
CA THR A 11 -3.01 2.23 -3.59
C THR A 11 -3.53 1.78 -4.94
N VAL A 12 -3.15 0.57 -5.35
CA VAL A 12 -3.64 -0.10 -6.56
C VAL A 12 -4.05 -1.52 -6.23
N THR A 13 -4.85 -2.16 -7.09
CA THR A 13 -5.30 -3.56 -6.89
C THR A 13 -4.66 -4.53 -7.86
N GLU A 14 -4.07 -4.04 -8.95
CA GLU A 14 -3.47 -4.84 -9.99
C GLU A 14 -1.94 -4.83 -9.92
N ILE A 15 -1.34 -6.00 -10.05
CA ILE A 15 0.11 -6.15 -10.10
C ILE A 15 0.60 -5.70 -11.49
N ASN A 16 1.47 -4.70 -11.53
CA ASN A 16 2.04 -4.24 -12.80
C ASN A 16 2.93 -5.34 -13.42
N PRO A 17 2.69 -5.76 -14.67
CA PRO A 17 3.48 -6.80 -15.32
C PRO A 17 4.93 -6.38 -15.60
N GLN A 18 5.22 -5.08 -15.64
CA GLN A 18 6.57 -4.52 -15.86
C GLN A 18 7.43 -4.50 -14.60
N TRP A 19 6.84 -4.69 -13.42
CA TRP A 19 7.60 -4.78 -12.18
C TRP A 19 8.55 -5.97 -12.15
N SER A 20 9.65 -5.82 -11.41
CA SER A 20 10.59 -6.91 -11.20
C SER A 20 9.92 -8.08 -10.48
N ASN A 21 10.54 -9.26 -10.51
CA ASN A 21 10.01 -10.41 -9.76
C ASN A 21 9.96 -10.14 -8.24
N TYR A 22 10.88 -9.33 -7.74
CA TYR A 22 10.90 -8.90 -6.34
C TYR A 22 9.71 -8.00 -6.03
N ASP A 23 9.52 -6.92 -6.78
CA ASP A 23 8.40 -5.98 -6.63
C ASP A 23 7.05 -6.71 -6.73
N LYS A 24 6.92 -7.67 -7.67
CA LYS A 24 5.72 -8.52 -7.78
C LYS A 24 5.47 -9.37 -6.53
N THR A 25 6.52 -9.79 -5.84
CA THR A 25 6.42 -10.56 -4.59
C THR A 25 5.96 -9.64 -3.46
N VAL A 26 6.53 -8.43 -3.36
CA VAL A 26 6.10 -7.40 -2.41
C VAL A 26 4.64 -7.02 -2.64
N ALA A 27 4.24 -6.78 -3.88
CA ALA A 27 2.86 -6.46 -4.23
C ALA A 27 1.87 -7.57 -3.84
N LYS A 28 2.22 -8.85 -4.06
CA LYS A 28 1.41 -9.99 -3.59
C LYS A 28 1.30 -10.02 -2.08
N ASN A 29 2.37 -9.69 -1.36
CA ASN A 29 2.36 -9.60 0.09
C ASN A 29 1.41 -8.50 0.57
N HIS A 30 1.42 -7.31 -0.05
CA HIS A 30 0.46 -6.25 0.29
C HIS A 30 -0.99 -6.69 0.08
N LEU A 31 -1.30 -7.31 -1.07
CA LEU A 31 -2.64 -7.83 -1.35
C LEU A 31 -3.09 -8.84 -0.29
N ALA A 32 -2.20 -9.73 0.15
CA ALA A 32 -2.52 -10.71 1.18
C ALA A 32 -2.78 -10.09 2.56
N ASN A 33 -2.07 -9.01 2.92
CA ASN A 33 -2.18 -8.37 4.23
C ASN A 33 -3.34 -7.36 4.30
N VAL A 34 -3.41 -6.43 3.35
CA VAL A 34 -4.33 -5.30 3.38
C VAL A 34 -5.23 -5.21 2.15
N GLY A 35 -5.18 -6.17 1.22
CA GLY A 35 -6.10 -6.24 0.07
C GLY A 35 -5.85 -5.21 -1.03
N VAL A 36 -4.82 -4.37 -0.87
CA VAL A 36 -4.37 -3.38 -1.86
C VAL A 36 -2.85 -3.40 -1.91
N ILE A 37 -2.27 -2.96 -3.02
CA ILE A 37 -0.84 -2.78 -3.21
C ILE A 37 -0.51 -1.33 -2.89
N VAL A 38 0.36 -1.13 -1.91
CA VAL A 38 0.90 0.18 -1.55
C VAL A 38 2.08 0.48 -2.48
N VAL A 39 1.98 1.57 -3.24
CA VAL A 39 2.98 1.97 -4.25
C VAL A 39 3.51 3.35 -3.90
N ASP A 40 4.82 3.46 -3.81
CA ASP A 40 5.51 4.74 -3.63
C ASP A 40 5.14 5.70 -4.77
N ALA A 41 4.73 6.93 -4.44
CA ALA A 41 4.28 7.90 -5.43
C ALA A 41 5.41 8.53 -6.24
N GLU A 42 6.65 8.53 -5.73
CA GLU A 42 7.83 9.08 -6.38
C GLU A 42 8.45 8.06 -7.35
N TYR A 43 8.62 6.81 -6.89
CA TYR A 43 9.32 5.76 -7.64
C TYR A 43 8.37 4.83 -8.43
N GLY A 44 7.09 4.79 -8.09
CA GLY A 44 6.12 3.90 -8.76
C GLY A 44 6.33 2.41 -8.48
N GLN A 45 7.00 2.09 -7.37
CA GLN A 45 7.32 0.73 -6.93
C GLN A 45 6.55 0.37 -5.66
N PRO A 46 6.24 -0.92 -5.44
CA PRO A 46 5.65 -1.37 -4.19
C PRO A 46 6.56 -1.05 -3.00
N ILE A 47 6.00 -0.54 -1.91
CA ILE A 47 6.77 -0.17 -0.71
C ILE A 47 7.14 -1.44 0.05
N ASP A 48 8.41 -1.79 0.11
CA ASP A 48 8.86 -3.01 0.82
C ASP A 48 9.44 -2.74 2.21
N ASN A 49 9.66 -1.47 2.57
CA ASN A 49 10.20 -1.08 3.86
C ASN A 49 9.18 -1.29 5.00
N GLU A 50 9.50 -2.22 5.90
CA GLU A 50 8.62 -2.60 7.01
C GLU A 50 8.24 -1.43 7.92
N CYS A 51 9.16 -0.49 8.19
CA CYS A 51 8.87 0.69 9.00
C CYS A 51 7.80 1.59 8.37
N ASP A 52 7.81 1.72 7.04
CA ASP A 52 6.81 2.51 6.32
C ASP A 52 5.44 1.77 6.38
N LEU A 53 5.46 0.46 6.23
CA LEU A 53 4.26 -0.38 6.26
C LEU A 53 3.60 -0.47 7.63
N GLU A 54 4.36 -0.40 8.72
CA GLU A 54 3.84 -0.35 10.10
C GLU A 54 2.91 0.85 10.34
N GLU A 55 3.15 1.96 9.65
CA GLU A 55 2.27 3.13 9.69
C GLU A 55 1.15 3.03 8.64
N ILE A 56 1.48 2.61 7.41
CA ILE A 56 0.54 2.62 6.29
C ILE A 56 -0.58 1.58 6.46
N TYR A 57 -0.28 0.35 6.88
CA TYR A 57 -1.31 -0.69 6.98
C TYR A 57 -2.43 -0.33 7.96
N PRO A 58 -2.15 0.13 9.20
CA PRO A 58 -3.21 0.57 10.10
C PRO A 58 -4.00 1.78 9.58
N MET A 59 -3.38 2.68 8.79
CA MET A 59 -4.11 3.79 8.15
C MET A 59 -5.15 3.25 7.17
N LEU A 60 -4.77 2.30 6.32
CA LEU A 60 -5.65 1.68 5.33
C LEU A 60 -6.78 0.87 5.98
N GLU A 61 -6.52 0.19 7.09
CA GLU A 61 -7.56 -0.52 7.83
C GLU A 61 -8.59 0.43 8.45
N LYS A 62 -8.14 1.57 9.00
CA LYS A 62 -9.01 2.59 9.57
C LYS A 62 -9.90 3.24 8.52
N GLU A 63 -9.36 3.56 7.35
CA GLU A 63 -10.16 4.14 6.25
C GLU A 63 -11.28 3.21 5.79
N LYS A 64 -11.01 1.89 5.72
CA LYS A 64 -12.06 0.91 5.41
C LYS A 64 -13.20 0.91 6.42
N THR A 65 -12.89 1.10 7.70
CA THR A 65 -13.92 1.12 8.75
C THR A 65 -14.71 2.42 8.82
N ASP A 66 -14.14 3.54 8.37
CA ASP A 66 -14.83 4.84 8.35
C ASP A 66 -15.87 4.90 7.23
N HIS A 67 -15.56 4.36 6.05
CA HIS A 67 -16.49 4.29 4.92
C HIS A 67 -17.71 3.38 5.14
N SER A 68 -17.73 2.55 6.19
CA SER A 68 -18.82 1.59 6.47
C SER A 68 -19.86 2.12 7.47
N LYS A 69 -19.66 3.30 8.07
CA LYS A 69 -20.59 3.86 9.08
C LYS A 69 -21.63 4.82 8.51
N ASN A 70 -21.71 4.93 7.19
CA ASN A 70 -22.53 5.91 6.49
C ASN A 70 -23.46 5.21 5.48
N GLU A 71 -24.23 4.20 5.90
CA GLU A 71 -25.37 3.69 5.14
C GLU A 71 -26.59 3.47 6.06
#